data_AF-A0A8H7D4D8-F1
#
_entry.id   AF-A0A8H7D4D8-F1
#
_cell.length_a   1.000
_cell.length_b   1.000
_cell.length_c   1.000
_cell.angle_alpha   90.00
_cell.angle_beta   90.00
_cell.angle_gamma   90.00
#
_symmetry.space_group_name_H-M   'P 1'
#
loop_
_entity.id
_entity.type
_entity.pdbx_description
1 polymer ?
#
loop_
_entity_poly.entity_id
_entity_poly.type
_entity_poly.pdbx_seq_one_letter_code
_entity_poly.pdbx_strand_id
1 'polypeptide(L)'
;MSQTSNMSKNDLTESSNAPTNQKTLHRYREMLREPFAEFLGVAILVIFGAGVNCQVLLSSVFGVSSSPKGDYLAVSFGWAVGLCLGVWVSSGISPAHINPAVTLAMATWRGFPWKKVPGFIFAQTLGGFIGAAIVYANYFHAIDIFEGGSGIRSMKTAGVFGAFSIEYLTDVSAFFSEVLGTAILVLVIVALTDKKSTAPPPGLFPLVIFLVMLGISSSLGMQTGTYLPLPNLITFRAQLTECTDPM
;
A
#
# COMPACT_ATOMS: atom_id res chain seq x y z
N MET A 1 46.34 -30.54 -58.70
CA MET A 1 46.05 -29.09 -58.82
C MET A 1 44.92 -28.79 -57.85
N SER A 2 45.16 -28.34 -56.62
CA SER A 2 45.73 -27.05 -56.17
C SER A 2 44.63 -26.02 -55.88
N GLN A 3 44.53 -25.66 -54.58
CA GLN A 3 43.99 -24.41 -54.00
C GLN A 3 42.46 -24.22 -54.08
N THR A 4 41.70 -23.77 -53.07
CA THR A 4 41.97 -22.97 -51.84
C THR A 4 40.67 -23.05 -51.02
N SER A 5 40.62 -23.62 -49.81
CA SER A 5 40.83 -22.92 -48.53
C SER A 5 40.60 -21.41 -48.60
N ASN A 6 39.44 -20.94 -48.10
CA ASN A 6 39.15 -19.61 -47.53
C ASN A 6 37.73 -19.17 -47.89
N MET A 7 36.70 -19.74 -47.24
CA MET A 7 35.43 -19.03 -47.14
C MET A 7 34.83 -19.22 -45.76
N SER A 8 34.88 -18.11 -45.02
CA SER A 8 34.13 -17.75 -43.83
C SER A 8 34.35 -18.54 -42.54
N LYS A 9 35.50 -18.29 -41.89
CA LYS A 9 35.58 -18.21 -40.42
C LYS A 9 35.00 -16.89 -39.87
N ASN A 10 34.37 -16.07 -40.71
CA ASN A 10 33.94 -14.71 -40.35
C ASN A 10 32.47 -14.64 -39.88
N ASP A 11 31.65 -15.66 -40.15
CA ASP A 11 30.24 -15.65 -39.74
C ASP A 11 30.00 -16.05 -38.27
N LEU A 12 31.01 -16.59 -37.57
CA LEU A 12 30.90 -16.89 -36.14
C LEU A 12 31.41 -15.75 -35.24
N THR A 13 31.94 -14.67 -35.83
CA THR A 13 32.50 -13.54 -35.08
C THR A 13 31.61 -12.29 -35.05
N GLU A 14 30.51 -12.26 -35.81
CA GLU A 14 29.66 -11.05 -35.92
C GLU A 14 28.40 -11.05 -35.04
N SER A 15 28.11 -12.13 -34.29
CA SER A 15 26.97 -12.17 -33.36
C SER A 15 27.28 -11.62 -31.94
N SER A 16 28.50 -11.13 -31.70
CA SER A 16 28.97 -10.84 -30.33
C SER A 16 28.94 -9.36 -29.92
N ASN A 17 28.51 -8.42 -30.78
CA ASN A 17 28.60 -6.99 -30.47
C ASN A 17 27.25 -6.26 -30.52
N ALA A 18 26.24 -6.74 -29.78
CA ALA A 18 25.22 -5.79 -29.31
C ALA A 18 25.92 -4.79 -28.37
N PRO A 19 25.80 -3.46 -28.60
CA PRO A 19 26.54 -2.47 -27.83
C PRO A 19 26.25 -2.69 -26.35
N THR A 20 27.29 -2.78 -25.52
CA THR A 20 27.23 -3.10 -24.07
C THR A 20 26.13 -2.31 -23.33
N ASN A 21 25.84 -1.10 -23.81
CA ASN A 21 24.78 -0.22 -23.33
C ASN A 21 23.35 -0.83 -23.46
N GLN A 22 23.03 -1.51 -24.57
CA GLN A 22 21.72 -2.16 -24.76
C GLN A 22 21.50 -3.34 -23.81
N LYS A 23 22.53 -4.17 -23.57
CA LYS A 23 22.47 -5.27 -22.59
C LYS A 23 22.26 -4.76 -21.17
N THR A 24 22.90 -3.65 -20.83
CA THR A 24 22.78 -2.99 -19.52
C THR A 24 21.40 -2.35 -19.32
N LEU A 25 20.88 -1.62 -20.32
CA LEU A 25 19.54 -1.01 -20.26
C LEU A 25 18.44 -2.07 -20.14
N HIS A 26 18.54 -3.17 -20.90
CA HIS A 26 17.61 -4.29 -20.79
C HIS A 26 17.59 -4.88 -19.37
N ARG A 27 18.78 -5.08 -18.77
CA ARG A 27 18.92 -5.59 -17.40
C ARG A 27 18.31 -4.65 -16.36
N TYR A 28 18.51 -3.33 -16.48
CA TYR A 28 17.87 -2.36 -15.58
C TYR A 28 16.36 -2.35 -15.73
N ARG A 29 15.84 -2.41 -16.96
CA ARG A 29 14.39 -2.51 -17.20
C ARG A 29 13.82 -3.76 -16.53
N GLU A 30 14.44 -4.92 -16.73
CA GLU A 30 13.99 -6.16 -16.08
C GLU A 30 14.03 -6.09 -14.55
N MET A 31 15.04 -5.45 -13.95
CA MET A 31 15.11 -5.27 -12.50
C MET A 31 14.08 -4.28 -11.94
N LEU A 32 13.70 -3.24 -12.71
CA LEU A 32 12.77 -2.19 -12.28
C LEU A 32 11.30 -2.52 -12.55
N ARG A 33 11.02 -3.53 -13.39
CA ARG A 33 9.64 -3.94 -13.71
C ARG A 33 8.85 -4.37 -12.49
N GLU A 34 9.42 -5.24 -11.66
CA GLU A 34 8.73 -5.74 -10.46
C GLU A 34 8.52 -4.60 -9.43
N PRO A 35 9.53 -3.80 -9.03
CA PRO A 35 9.32 -2.66 -8.13
C PRO A 35 8.32 -1.64 -8.69
N PHE A 36 8.33 -1.35 -9.99
CA PHE A 36 7.38 -0.41 -10.57
C PHE A 36 5.93 -0.92 -10.52
N ALA A 37 5.72 -2.22 -10.69
CA ALA A 37 4.40 -2.83 -10.51
C ALA A 37 3.92 -2.75 -9.04
N GLU A 38 4.83 -2.93 -8.08
CA GLU A 38 4.55 -2.73 -6.64
C GLU A 38 4.20 -1.27 -6.33
N PHE A 39 4.95 -0.31 -6.90
CA PHE A 39 4.67 1.12 -6.80
C PHE A 39 3.24 1.44 -7.28
N LEU A 40 2.87 0.98 -8.47
CA LEU A 40 1.52 1.22 -9.02
C LEU A 40 0.44 0.52 -8.19
N GLY A 41 0.70 -0.70 -7.73
CA GLY A 41 -0.22 -1.44 -6.87
C GLY A 41 -0.51 -0.69 -5.57
N VAL A 42 0.52 -0.18 -4.89
CA VAL A 42 0.36 0.60 -3.65
C VAL A 42 -0.26 1.97 -3.93
N ALA A 43 0.08 2.63 -5.04
CA ALA A 43 -0.54 3.90 -5.40
C ALA A 43 -2.07 3.74 -5.55
N ILE A 44 -2.53 2.68 -6.23
CA ILE A 44 -3.95 2.36 -6.36
C ILE A 44 -4.58 2.05 -5.01
N LEU A 45 -3.94 1.19 -4.19
CA LEU A 45 -4.39 0.88 -2.83
C LEU A 45 -4.67 2.18 -2.04
N VAL A 46 -3.70 3.10 -2.02
CA VAL A 46 -3.81 4.33 -1.25
C VAL A 46 -4.80 5.32 -1.86
N ILE A 47 -4.91 5.40 -3.19
CA ILE A 47 -5.90 6.26 -3.85
C ILE A 47 -7.32 5.90 -3.41
N PHE A 48 -7.65 4.62 -3.39
CA PHE A 48 -8.97 4.16 -2.94
C PHE A 48 -9.13 4.24 -1.41
N GLY A 49 -8.11 3.82 -0.66
CA GLY A 49 -8.13 3.82 0.81
C GLY A 49 -8.19 5.22 1.43
N ALA A 50 -7.20 6.07 1.13
CA ALA A 50 -7.22 7.45 1.59
C ALA A 50 -8.36 8.25 0.96
N GLY A 51 -8.75 7.93 -0.29
CA GLY A 51 -9.87 8.58 -0.97
C GLY A 51 -11.21 8.34 -0.25
N VAL A 52 -11.48 7.12 0.19
CA VAL A 52 -12.71 6.84 0.96
C VAL A 52 -12.64 7.46 2.36
N ASN A 53 -11.47 7.49 3.00
CA ASN A 53 -11.28 8.19 4.27
C ASN A 53 -11.60 9.69 4.12
N CYS A 54 -11.06 10.36 3.09
CA CYS A 54 -11.36 11.75 2.75
C CYS A 54 -12.87 11.93 2.54
N GLN A 55 -13.49 11.04 1.76
CA GLN A 55 -14.90 11.16 1.42
C GLN A 55 -15.78 11.11 2.68
N VAL A 56 -15.58 10.11 3.52
CA VAL A 56 -16.40 9.90 4.72
C VAL A 56 -16.14 11.00 5.75
N LEU A 57 -14.88 11.38 5.98
CA LEU A 57 -14.55 12.44 6.95
C LEU A 57 -15.02 13.82 6.49
N LEU A 58 -14.63 14.25 5.29
CA LEU A 58 -14.83 15.63 4.86
C LEU A 58 -16.31 15.92 4.56
N SER A 59 -17.06 14.93 4.05
CA SER A 59 -18.50 15.09 3.79
C SER A 59 -19.36 15.24 5.04
N SER A 60 -18.78 15.05 6.23
CA SER A 60 -19.49 15.23 7.50
C SER A 60 -19.78 16.69 7.86
N VAL A 61 -19.08 17.64 7.20
CA VAL A 61 -19.26 19.08 7.43
C VAL A 61 -20.12 19.67 6.30
N PHE A 62 -21.13 20.45 6.69
CA PHE A 62 -22.10 21.04 5.76
C PHE A 62 -21.45 21.92 4.67
N GLY A 63 -20.34 22.58 4.99
CA GLY A 63 -19.58 23.40 4.03
C GLY A 63 -18.93 22.60 2.89
N VAL A 64 -18.75 21.29 3.05
CA VAL A 64 -18.18 20.40 2.02
C VAL A 64 -19.28 19.61 1.31
N SER A 65 -20.26 19.10 2.05
CA SER A 65 -21.37 18.32 1.50
C SER A 65 -22.67 18.59 2.27
N SER A 66 -23.80 18.63 1.56
CA SER A 66 -25.13 18.80 2.17
C SER A 66 -25.57 17.60 3.01
N SER A 67 -24.97 16.43 2.79
CA SER A 67 -25.17 15.24 3.61
C SER A 67 -23.92 14.36 3.68
N PRO A 68 -23.72 13.60 4.77
CA PRO A 68 -22.62 12.64 4.89
C PRO A 68 -22.61 11.62 3.74
N LYS A 69 -21.41 11.26 3.28
CA LYS A 69 -21.18 10.35 2.14
C LYS A 69 -20.39 9.10 2.58
N GLY A 70 -21.07 8.24 3.34
CA GLY A 70 -20.58 6.93 3.75
C GLY A 70 -20.35 6.84 5.26
N ASP A 71 -19.99 5.63 5.71
CA ASP A 71 -19.74 5.26 7.11
C ASP A 71 -18.52 4.33 7.19
N TYR A 72 -18.25 3.77 8.37
CA TYR A 72 -17.13 2.84 8.59
C TYR A 72 -17.11 1.63 7.63
N LEU A 73 -18.28 1.12 7.24
CA LEU A 73 -18.37 0.03 6.26
C LEU A 73 -17.90 0.49 4.87
N ALA A 74 -18.20 1.74 4.48
CA ALA A 74 -17.73 2.31 3.22
C ALA A 74 -16.19 2.42 3.24
N VAL A 75 -15.61 2.85 4.36
CA VAL A 75 -14.16 2.87 4.56
C VAL A 75 -13.56 1.47 4.37
N SER A 76 -14.10 0.48 5.09
CA SER A 76 -13.65 -0.92 4.99
C SER A 76 -13.73 -1.44 3.55
N PHE A 77 -14.80 -1.09 2.83
CA PHE A 77 -14.99 -1.48 1.43
C PHE A 77 -14.00 -0.79 0.50
N GLY A 78 -13.76 0.52 0.66
CA GLY A 78 -12.82 1.27 -0.18
C GLY A 78 -11.39 0.76 -0.04
N TRP A 79 -10.93 0.47 1.18
CA TRP A 79 -9.63 -0.17 1.41
C TRP A 79 -9.54 -1.56 0.80
N ALA A 80 -10.59 -2.39 0.95
CA ALA A 80 -10.64 -3.71 0.34
C ALA A 80 -10.60 -3.66 -1.19
N VAL A 81 -11.37 -2.75 -1.82
CA VAL A 81 -11.34 -2.53 -3.28
C VAL A 81 -9.97 -2.04 -3.72
N GLY A 82 -9.37 -1.10 -3.02
CA GLY A 82 -8.02 -0.60 -3.30
C GLY A 82 -6.99 -1.73 -3.29
N LEU A 83 -7.04 -2.61 -2.29
CA LEU A 83 -6.13 -3.75 -2.19
C LEU A 83 -6.37 -4.74 -3.34
N CYS A 84 -7.62 -5.07 -3.63
CA CYS A 84 -8.00 -5.94 -4.73
C CYS A 84 -7.44 -5.45 -6.07
N LEU A 85 -7.70 -4.18 -6.41
CA LEU A 85 -7.27 -3.58 -7.67
C LEU A 85 -5.75 -3.41 -7.72
N GLY A 86 -5.12 -3.03 -6.60
CA GLY A 86 -3.67 -2.96 -6.50
C GLY A 86 -3.04 -4.31 -6.80
N VAL A 87 -3.52 -5.38 -6.15
CA VAL A 87 -3.07 -6.75 -6.40
C VAL A 87 -3.31 -7.16 -7.84
N TRP A 88 -4.49 -6.86 -8.39
CA TRP A 88 -4.81 -7.14 -9.78
C TRP A 88 -3.79 -6.50 -10.75
N VAL A 89 -3.51 -5.21 -10.59
CA VAL A 89 -2.59 -4.45 -11.47
C VAL A 89 -1.14 -4.93 -11.33
N SER A 90 -0.72 -5.31 -10.13
CA SER A 90 0.67 -5.71 -9.87
C SER A 90 0.96 -7.18 -10.17
N SER A 91 -0.05 -8.07 -10.09
CA SER A 91 0.09 -9.53 -10.17
C SER A 91 0.61 -10.07 -11.51
N GLY A 92 0.47 -9.31 -12.59
CA GLY A 92 0.96 -9.72 -13.92
C GLY A 92 2.47 -9.56 -14.11
N ILE A 93 3.14 -8.80 -13.23
CA ILE A 93 4.56 -8.43 -13.36
C ILE A 93 5.34 -8.76 -12.08
N SER A 94 4.76 -8.44 -10.94
CA SER A 94 5.34 -8.68 -9.61
C SER A 94 4.57 -9.76 -8.86
N PRO A 95 5.12 -10.32 -7.78
CA PRO A 95 4.38 -11.17 -6.86
C PRO A 95 3.19 -10.49 -6.16
N ALA A 96 2.99 -9.18 -6.36
CA ALA A 96 1.91 -8.40 -5.77
C ALA A 96 1.94 -8.38 -4.23
N HIS A 97 3.10 -8.08 -3.66
CA HIS A 97 3.22 -7.96 -2.21
C HIS A 97 2.43 -6.76 -1.67
N ILE A 98 2.56 -5.59 -2.31
CA ILE A 98 1.88 -4.31 -2.02
C ILE A 98 2.02 -3.85 -0.56
N ASN A 99 2.91 -4.49 0.18
CA ASN A 99 3.06 -4.31 1.62
C ASN A 99 4.49 -4.73 2.02
N PRO A 100 5.23 -3.85 2.72
CA PRO A 100 6.54 -4.18 3.27
C PRO A 100 6.55 -5.40 4.19
N ALA A 101 5.54 -5.55 5.05
CA ALA A 101 5.42 -6.70 5.97
C ALA A 101 5.20 -8.01 5.21
N VAL A 102 4.38 -8.00 4.16
CA VAL A 102 4.20 -9.17 3.28
C VAL A 102 5.50 -9.47 2.54
N THR A 103 6.21 -8.45 2.05
CA THR A 103 7.51 -8.63 1.38
C THR A 103 8.53 -9.31 2.29
N LEU A 104 8.59 -8.89 3.55
CA LEU A 104 9.45 -9.50 4.56
C LEU A 104 9.02 -10.94 4.87
N ALA A 105 7.73 -11.19 5.08
CA ALA A 105 7.18 -12.53 5.34
C ALA A 105 7.47 -13.51 4.18
N MET A 106 7.36 -13.04 2.94
CA MET A 106 7.67 -13.86 1.77
C MET A 106 9.18 -14.11 1.63
N ALA A 107 10.02 -13.15 2.04
CA ALA A 107 11.48 -13.32 2.06
C ALA A 107 11.95 -14.30 3.13
N THR A 108 11.28 -14.34 4.29
CA THR A 108 11.60 -15.25 5.39
C THR A 108 11.09 -16.68 5.15
N TRP A 109 9.85 -16.85 4.68
CA TRP A 109 9.19 -18.18 4.65
C TRP A 109 8.97 -18.77 3.26
N ARG A 110 8.94 -17.95 2.20
CA ARG A 110 8.62 -18.41 0.83
C ARG A 110 9.80 -18.23 -0.15
N GLY A 111 10.98 -17.88 0.36
CA GLY A 111 12.21 -17.81 -0.44
C GLY A 111 12.31 -16.62 -1.39
N PHE A 112 11.56 -15.54 -1.14
CA PHE A 112 11.70 -14.32 -1.94
C PHE A 112 13.13 -13.74 -1.80
N PRO A 113 13.81 -13.36 -2.90
CA PRO A 113 15.21 -12.94 -2.83
C PRO A 113 15.41 -11.70 -1.94
N TRP A 114 16.16 -11.85 -0.85
CA TRP A 114 16.50 -10.75 0.08
C TRP A 114 17.11 -9.52 -0.60
N LYS A 115 17.84 -9.72 -1.70
CA LYS A 115 18.44 -8.62 -2.49
C LYS A 115 17.39 -7.71 -3.16
N LYS A 116 16.17 -8.20 -3.40
CA LYS A 116 15.06 -7.44 -3.99
C LYS A 116 14.24 -6.68 -2.95
N VAL A 117 14.27 -7.10 -1.69
CA VAL A 117 13.45 -6.55 -0.59
C VAL A 117 13.58 -5.03 -0.46
N PRO A 118 14.78 -4.42 -0.42
CA PRO A 118 14.89 -2.97 -0.28
C PRO A 118 14.26 -2.20 -1.45
N GLY A 119 14.38 -2.72 -2.67
CA GLY A 119 13.79 -2.11 -3.86
C GLY A 119 12.26 -2.17 -3.84
N PHE A 120 11.68 -3.27 -3.35
CA PHE A 120 10.24 -3.41 -3.17
C PHE A 120 9.71 -2.45 -2.10
N ILE A 121 10.35 -2.41 -0.92
CA ILE A 121 9.93 -1.51 0.17
C ILE A 121 9.99 -0.06 -0.29
N PHE A 122 11.09 0.34 -0.95
CA PHE A 122 11.22 1.70 -1.48
C PHE A 122 10.11 2.05 -2.49
N ALA A 123 9.84 1.14 -3.43
CA ALA A 123 8.80 1.35 -4.42
C ALA A 123 7.40 1.39 -3.81
N GLN A 124 7.12 0.55 -2.81
CA GLN A 124 5.87 0.53 -2.07
C GLN A 124 5.67 1.84 -1.30
N THR A 125 6.67 2.29 -0.54
CA THR A 125 6.62 3.56 0.20
C THR A 125 6.42 4.75 -0.74
N LEU A 126 7.14 4.79 -1.87
CA LEU A 126 6.97 5.83 -2.87
C LEU A 126 5.58 5.78 -3.52
N GLY A 127 5.04 4.59 -3.78
CA GLY A 127 3.70 4.38 -4.30
C GLY A 127 2.64 4.93 -3.36
N GLY A 128 2.78 4.64 -2.06
CA GLY A 128 1.88 5.15 -1.03
C GLY A 128 1.96 6.68 -0.90
N PHE A 129 3.17 7.24 -0.93
CA PHE A 129 3.37 8.69 -0.90
C PHE A 129 2.70 9.39 -2.10
N ILE A 130 2.93 8.89 -3.31
CA ILE A 130 2.32 9.47 -4.52
C ILE A 130 0.80 9.28 -4.53
N GLY A 131 0.30 8.12 -4.12
CA GLY A 131 -1.14 7.87 -3.98
C GLY A 131 -1.79 8.84 -3.01
N ALA A 132 -1.18 9.07 -1.84
CA ALA A 132 -1.63 10.04 -0.86
C ALA A 132 -1.58 11.48 -1.40
N ALA A 133 -0.53 11.85 -2.12
CA ALA A 133 -0.41 13.17 -2.75
C ALA A 133 -1.51 13.42 -3.79
N ILE A 134 -1.87 12.42 -4.60
CA ILE A 134 -2.97 12.50 -5.56
C ILE A 134 -4.30 12.72 -4.85
N VAL A 135 -4.59 11.96 -3.80
CA VAL A 135 -5.81 12.11 -3.00
C VAL A 135 -5.86 13.49 -2.33
N TYR A 136 -4.74 13.93 -1.75
CA TYR A 136 -4.61 15.25 -1.17
C TYR A 136 -4.90 16.36 -2.18
N ALA A 137 -4.34 16.26 -3.39
CA ALA A 137 -4.61 17.22 -4.46
C ALA A 137 -6.10 17.23 -4.86
N ASN A 138 -6.74 16.05 -4.93
CA ASN A 138 -8.16 15.93 -5.23
C ASN A 138 -9.07 16.56 -4.16
N TYR A 139 -8.72 16.39 -2.88
CA TYR A 139 -9.50 16.90 -1.76
C TYR A 139 -8.98 18.22 -1.17
N PHE A 140 -8.04 18.89 -1.83
CA PHE A 140 -7.33 20.05 -1.29
C PHE A 140 -8.27 21.14 -0.74
N HIS A 141 -9.26 21.53 -1.53
CA HIS A 141 -10.25 22.55 -1.16
C HIS A 141 -11.22 22.07 -0.08
N ALA A 142 -11.63 20.80 -0.13
CA ALA A 142 -12.51 20.22 0.89
C ALA A 142 -11.81 20.15 2.25
N ILE A 143 -10.50 19.87 2.27
CA ILE A 143 -9.67 19.90 3.48
C ILE A 143 -9.56 21.34 4.01
N ASP A 144 -9.32 22.33 3.15
CA ASP A 144 -9.27 23.74 3.56
C ASP A 144 -10.59 24.20 4.22
N ILE A 145 -11.74 23.81 3.65
CA ILE A 145 -13.06 24.13 4.23
C ILE A 145 -13.24 23.41 5.58
N PHE A 146 -12.87 22.14 5.66
CA PHE A 146 -13.01 21.34 6.88
C PHE A 146 -12.14 21.86 8.04
N GLU A 147 -10.90 22.30 7.73
CA GLU A 147 -9.95 22.84 8.71
C GLU A 147 -10.20 24.34 9.02
N GLY A 148 -11.14 24.99 8.31
CA GLY A 148 -11.55 26.36 8.58
C GLY A 148 -10.68 27.44 7.94
N GLY A 149 -9.89 27.10 6.92
CA GLY A 149 -9.07 28.06 6.19
C GLY A 149 -7.94 27.44 5.40
N SER A 150 -7.40 28.22 4.46
CA SER A 150 -6.31 27.74 3.60
C SER A 150 -5.00 27.56 4.35
N GLY A 151 -4.35 26.41 4.14
CA GLY A 151 -3.04 26.09 4.74
C GLY A 151 -3.11 25.59 6.19
N ILE A 152 -4.29 25.47 6.79
CA ILE A 152 -4.47 24.89 8.12
C ILE A 152 -4.51 23.36 7.98
N ARG A 153 -3.69 22.64 8.73
CA ARG A 153 -3.65 21.17 8.76
C ARG A 153 -3.52 20.69 10.20
N SER A 154 -4.47 19.88 10.65
CA SER A 154 -4.49 19.34 12.02
C SER A 154 -4.35 17.82 12.03
N MET A 155 -4.24 17.26 13.24
CA MET A 155 -4.25 15.80 13.43
C MET A 155 -5.55 15.16 12.94
N LYS A 156 -6.65 15.92 12.83
CA LYS A 156 -7.94 15.41 12.35
C LYS A 156 -7.87 15.00 10.89
N THR A 157 -7.26 15.81 10.03
CA THR A 157 -7.09 15.48 8.61
C THR A 157 -5.84 14.64 8.34
N ALA A 158 -4.83 14.70 9.22
CA ALA A 158 -3.69 13.77 9.15
C ALA A 158 -4.15 12.31 9.27
N GLY A 159 -5.16 12.04 10.11
CA GLY A 159 -5.78 10.72 10.29
C GLY A 159 -6.44 10.13 9.04
N VAL A 160 -6.57 10.89 7.96
CA VAL A 160 -7.08 10.40 6.68
C VAL A 160 -6.00 9.65 5.88
N PHE A 161 -4.74 10.10 6.04
CA PHE A 161 -3.58 9.62 5.28
C PHE A 161 -2.69 8.67 6.09
N GLY A 162 -2.79 8.69 7.42
CA GLY A 162 -2.03 7.85 8.33
C GLY A 162 -2.91 7.20 9.39
N ALA A 163 -2.43 6.07 9.91
CA ALA A 163 -3.08 5.34 11.00
C ALA A 163 -2.66 5.93 12.36
N PHE A 164 -3.63 6.12 13.25
CA PHE A 164 -3.42 6.56 14.63
C PHE A 164 -4.23 5.66 15.56
N SER A 165 -3.65 5.25 16.68
CA SER A 165 -4.33 4.44 17.68
C SER A 165 -5.39 5.23 18.43
N ILE A 166 -6.40 4.53 18.92
CA ILE A 166 -7.39 5.08 19.84
C ILE A 166 -6.77 5.48 21.17
N GLU A 167 -7.23 6.60 21.72
CA GLU A 167 -6.62 7.28 22.87
C GLU A 167 -6.53 6.38 24.11
N TYR A 168 -7.47 5.44 24.29
CA TYR A 168 -7.44 4.50 25.41
C TYR A 168 -6.46 3.32 25.22
N LEU A 169 -5.94 3.10 24.00
CA LEU A 169 -5.15 1.91 23.66
C LEU A 169 -3.67 2.14 23.95
N THR A 170 -3.07 1.22 24.70
CA THR A 170 -1.62 1.23 24.92
C THR A 170 -0.86 0.82 23.67
N ASP A 171 0.39 1.26 23.53
CA ASP A 171 1.26 0.88 22.40
C ASP A 171 1.41 -0.64 22.23
N VAL A 172 1.44 -1.37 23.35
CA VAL A 172 1.54 -2.84 23.34
C VAL A 172 0.27 -3.47 22.76
N SER A 173 -0.90 -2.96 23.13
CA SER A 173 -2.18 -3.44 22.60
C SER A 173 -2.35 -3.07 21.13
N ALA A 174 -1.92 -1.86 20.73
CA ALA A 174 -1.90 -1.44 19.33
C ALA A 174 -0.99 -2.34 18.49
N PHE A 175 0.22 -2.62 18.98
CA PHE A 175 1.15 -3.56 18.34
C PHE A 175 0.54 -4.95 18.18
N PHE A 176 -0.11 -5.49 19.22
CA PHE A 176 -0.77 -6.79 19.13
C PHE A 176 -1.87 -6.81 18.07
N SER A 177 -2.67 -5.75 17.99
CA SER A 177 -3.75 -5.63 17.00
C SER A 177 -3.22 -5.65 15.57
N GLU A 178 -2.16 -4.88 15.30
CA GLU A 178 -1.49 -4.84 13.99
C GLU A 178 -0.85 -6.18 13.62
N VAL A 179 -0.20 -6.84 14.58
CA VAL A 179 0.38 -8.18 14.39
C VAL A 179 -0.71 -9.19 14.09
N LEU A 180 -1.84 -9.16 14.81
CA LEU A 180 -2.95 -10.09 14.60
C LEU A 180 -3.57 -9.92 13.22
N GLY A 181 -3.88 -8.67 12.82
CA GLY A 181 -4.43 -8.37 11.50
C GLY A 181 -3.49 -8.80 10.37
N THR A 182 -2.21 -8.45 10.49
CA THR A 182 -1.18 -8.83 9.51
C THR A 182 -0.96 -10.34 9.45
N ALA A 183 -0.99 -11.03 10.59
CA ALA A 183 -0.84 -12.48 10.66
C ALA A 183 -1.98 -13.19 9.91
N ILE A 184 -3.24 -12.75 10.09
CA ILE A 184 -4.38 -13.29 9.36
C ILE A 184 -4.23 -13.05 7.86
N LEU A 185 -3.85 -11.84 7.44
CA LEU A 185 -3.62 -11.50 6.03
C LEU A 185 -2.54 -12.41 5.41
N VAL A 186 -1.37 -12.50 6.05
CA VAL A 186 -0.25 -13.33 5.58
C VAL A 186 -0.62 -14.80 5.58
N LEU A 187 -1.33 -15.30 6.61
CA LEU A 187 -1.78 -16.68 6.68
C LEU A 187 -2.67 -17.05 5.49
N VAL A 188 -3.63 -16.19 5.14
CA VAL A 188 -4.49 -16.43 3.98
C VAL A 188 -3.71 -16.33 2.67
N ILE A 189 -2.81 -15.35 2.51
CA ILE A 189 -1.93 -15.26 1.32
C ILE A 189 -1.11 -16.55 1.15
N VAL A 190 -0.52 -17.05 2.24
CA VAL A 190 0.27 -18.29 2.24
C VAL A 190 -0.62 -19.49 1.91
N ALA A 191 -1.84 -19.57 2.44
CA ALA A 191 -2.78 -20.65 2.13
C ALA A 191 -3.27 -20.63 0.68
N LEU A 192 -3.45 -19.44 0.09
CA LEU A 192 -3.88 -19.27 -1.30
C LEU A 192 -2.78 -19.55 -2.32
N THR A 193 -1.52 -19.29 -1.94
CA THR A 193 -0.36 -19.51 -2.80
C THR A 193 0.26 -20.90 -2.63
N ASP A 194 -0.25 -21.72 -1.70
CA ASP A 194 0.24 -23.08 -1.51
C ASP A 194 -0.30 -24.02 -2.60
N LYS A 195 0.62 -24.66 -3.32
CA LYS A 195 0.32 -25.64 -4.37
C LYS A 195 -0.42 -26.87 -3.84
N LYS A 196 -0.31 -27.16 -2.54
CA LYS A 196 -0.99 -28.30 -1.89
C LYS A 196 -2.37 -27.94 -1.33
N SER A 197 -2.72 -26.66 -1.33
CA SER A 197 -4.02 -26.17 -0.88
C SER A 197 -5.03 -26.16 -2.03
N THR A 198 -6.32 -26.08 -1.71
CA THR A 198 -7.39 -25.87 -2.69
C THR A 198 -7.32 -24.43 -3.19
N ALA A 199 -6.36 -24.15 -4.07
CA ALA A 199 -6.19 -22.82 -4.64
C ALA A 199 -7.45 -22.42 -5.43
N PRO A 200 -7.93 -21.17 -5.30
CA PRO A 200 -9.04 -20.70 -6.10
C PRO A 200 -8.69 -20.71 -7.60
N PRO A 201 -9.69 -20.80 -8.50
CA PRO A 201 -9.45 -20.75 -9.93
C PRO A 201 -8.60 -19.55 -10.36
N PRO A 202 -7.82 -19.67 -11.45
CA PRO A 202 -6.97 -18.58 -11.94
C PRO A 202 -7.78 -17.28 -12.12
N GLY A 203 -7.31 -16.19 -11.52
CA GLY A 203 -7.96 -14.87 -11.57
C GLY A 203 -8.86 -14.52 -10.37
N LEU A 204 -9.24 -15.49 -9.53
CA LEU A 204 -10.00 -15.20 -8.30
C LEU A 204 -9.12 -14.74 -7.13
N PHE A 205 -7.79 -14.85 -7.26
CA PHE A 205 -6.85 -14.49 -6.20
C PHE A 205 -7.10 -13.06 -5.65
N PRO A 206 -7.19 -11.99 -6.48
CA PRO A 206 -7.43 -10.65 -5.97
C PRO A 206 -8.79 -10.50 -5.28
N LEU A 207 -9.82 -11.24 -5.73
CA LEU A 207 -11.14 -11.23 -5.10
C LEU A 207 -11.14 -11.89 -3.72
N VAL A 208 -10.33 -12.92 -3.50
CA VAL A 208 -10.20 -13.48 -2.15
C VAL A 208 -9.46 -12.50 -1.23
N ILE A 209 -8.42 -11.82 -1.74
CA ILE A 209 -7.72 -10.78 -0.98
C ILE A 209 -8.66 -9.62 -0.61
N PHE A 210 -9.59 -9.24 -1.50
CA PHE A 210 -10.68 -8.32 -1.18
C PHE A 210 -11.49 -8.78 0.03
N LEU A 211 -11.96 -10.02 0.04
CA LEU A 211 -12.79 -10.57 1.12
C LEU A 211 -12.03 -10.60 2.46
N VAL A 212 -10.74 -10.97 2.42
CA VAL A 212 -9.87 -10.98 3.60
C VAL A 212 -9.71 -9.58 4.16
N MET A 213 -9.38 -8.59 3.32
CA MET A 213 -9.19 -7.21 3.76
C MET A 213 -10.48 -6.60 4.29
N LEU A 214 -11.62 -6.88 3.63
CA LEU A 214 -12.93 -6.44 4.09
C LEU A 214 -13.25 -7.02 5.47
N GLY A 215 -13.05 -8.33 5.65
CA GLY A 215 -13.31 -9.01 6.92
C GLY A 215 -12.40 -8.55 8.06
N ILE A 216 -11.11 -8.32 7.80
CA ILE A 216 -10.18 -7.76 8.78
C ILE A 216 -10.60 -6.33 9.14
N SER A 217 -10.88 -5.49 8.14
CA SER A 217 -11.26 -4.09 8.37
C SER A 217 -12.57 -3.98 9.17
N SER A 218 -13.57 -4.80 8.85
CA SER A 218 -14.86 -4.78 9.55
C SER A 218 -14.81 -5.35 10.97
N SER A 219 -13.84 -6.23 11.27
CA SER A 219 -13.80 -6.97 12.54
C SER A 219 -12.71 -6.48 13.49
N LEU A 220 -11.58 -5.98 12.97
CA LEU A 220 -10.38 -5.62 13.73
C LEU A 220 -9.92 -4.16 13.52
N GLY A 221 -10.44 -3.46 12.51
CA GLY A 221 -9.89 -2.16 12.08
C GLY A 221 -10.13 -0.97 13.02
N MET A 222 -11.04 -1.07 14.00
CA MET A 222 -11.39 0.06 14.87
C MET A 222 -10.24 0.50 15.79
N GLN A 223 -9.39 -0.42 16.23
CA GLN A 223 -8.41 -0.16 17.30
C GLN A 223 -7.23 0.70 16.83
N THR A 224 -6.78 0.48 15.59
CA THR A 224 -5.55 1.06 15.03
C THR A 224 -5.74 1.69 13.65
N GLY A 225 -6.96 1.64 13.09
CA GLY A 225 -7.31 2.24 11.81
C GLY A 225 -7.63 3.72 11.89
N THR A 226 -7.76 4.36 10.73
CA THR A 226 -8.06 5.79 10.60
C THR A 226 -9.34 6.14 11.35
N TYR A 227 -9.16 6.93 12.40
CA TYR A 227 -10.23 7.56 13.17
C TYR A 227 -11.18 8.28 12.22
N LEU A 228 -12.42 7.81 12.14
CA LEU A 228 -13.54 8.66 11.77
C LEU A 228 -14.05 9.29 13.08
N PRO A 229 -13.65 10.53 13.43
CA PRO A 229 -14.19 11.20 14.59
C PRO A 229 -15.48 11.88 14.13
N LEU A 230 -16.63 11.26 14.39
CA LEU A 230 -17.90 11.96 14.35
C LEU A 230 -18.58 11.93 15.72
N PRO A 231 -19.34 13.00 16.03
CA PRO A 231 -19.07 13.86 17.17
C PRO A 231 -19.74 13.34 18.43
N ASN A 232 -19.00 13.32 19.54
CA ASN A 232 -19.43 13.66 20.90
C ASN A 232 -18.17 13.61 21.77
N LEU A 233 -17.57 14.76 22.07
CA LEU A 233 -17.82 15.63 23.23
C LEU A 233 -16.82 15.27 24.34
N ILE A 234 -16.12 16.29 24.86
CA ILE A 234 -15.00 16.24 25.83
C ILE A 234 -13.63 16.23 25.16
N THR A 235 -13.20 17.45 24.80
CA THR A 235 -11.82 17.87 24.96
C THR A 235 -11.45 17.76 26.46
N PHE A 236 -10.65 16.78 26.87
CA PHE A 236 -9.86 16.86 28.12
C PHE A 236 -8.72 15.83 28.17
N ARG A 237 -7.53 16.26 27.74
CA ARG A 237 -6.18 16.06 28.33
C ARG A 237 -5.18 16.28 27.19
N ALA A 238 -4.30 17.28 27.19
CA ALA A 238 -3.43 17.73 28.26
C ALA A 238 -2.80 16.54 28.99
N GLN A 239 -1.82 15.86 28.36
CA GLN A 239 -0.65 15.31 29.07
C GLN A 239 0.42 14.77 28.09
N LEU A 240 1.18 15.70 27.54
CA LEU A 240 2.63 15.65 27.43
C LEU A 240 3.04 17.09 27.78
N THR A 241 3.81 17.44 28.80
CA THR A 241 4.78 16.71 29.61
C THR A 241 5.05 17.61 30.82
N GLU A 242 5.28 17.04 32.00
CA GLU A 242 6.03 17.72 33.05
C GLU A 242 7.37 18.19 32.48
N CYS A 243 7.59 19.49 32.36
CA CYS A 243 8.93 20.03 32.43
C CYS A 243 8.87 21.47 32.94
N THR A 244 9.58 21.66 34.05
CA THR A 244 9.95 22.89 34.76
C THR A 244 8.86 23.60 35.58
N ASP A 245 8.69 23.14 36.83
CA ASP A 245 8.87 24.07 37.95
C ASP A 245 10.35 24.47 38.00
N PRO A 246 10.67 25.76 38.23
CA PRO A 246 10.93 26.15 39.60
C PRO A 246 10.38 27.55 39.99
N MET A 247 9.91 27.60 41.25
CA MET A 247 9.69 28.74 42.16
C MET A 247 8.69 29.83 41.76
#